data_AF-A0A7S1QXD5-F1
#
_entry.id   AF-A0A7S1QXD5-F1
#
_cell.length_a   1.000
_cell.length_b   1.000
_cell.length_c   1.000
_cell.angle_alpha   90.00
_cell.angle_beta   90.00
_cell.angle_gamma   90.00
#
_symmetry.space_group_name_H-M   'P 1'
#
loop_
_entity.id
_entity.type
_entity.pdbx_description
1 polymer ?
#
loop_
_entity_poly.entity_id
_entity_poly.type
_entity_poly.pdbx_seq_one_letter_code
_entity_poly.pdbx_strand_id
1 'polypeptide(L)'
;RTLNKGCALHKEETVGMGWSGFGAVASLMSVLCVSFFCHNFVLNMLKESTRPMKNARNVSFAFLGTGVSYLIPSGLAVIAFRHCDEFDDDFIEMFHDVYSDITRGAVILLVLVVYPIIESVGRSQFFAEVYGENMPFPYRWHLLYNFCFLAMSMTPTCVGASLTVIS
;
A
#
# COMPACT_ATOMS: atom_id res chain seq x y z
N ARG A 1 -19.09 -18.15 20.39
CA ARG A 1 -20.53 -17.85 20.17
C ARG A 1 -20.77 -16.40 19.69
N THR A 2 -19.72 -15.61 19.49
CA THR A 2 -19.73 -14.21 19.03
C THR A 2 -19.57 -14.06 17.51
N LEU A 3 -18.93 -15.02 16.83
CA LEU A 3 -18.76 -15.04 15.36
C LEU A 3 -20.08 -15.03 14.57
N ASN A 4 -21.16 -15.57 15.14
CA ASN A 4 -22.44 -15.70 14.41
C ASN A 4 -23.31 -14.42 14.48
N LYS A 5 -22.91 -13.41 15.27
CA LYS A 5 -23.67 -12.15 15.39
C LYS A 5 -23.18 -11.05 14.45
N GLY A 6 -21.90 -11.08 14.03
CA GLY A 6 -21.37 -10.12 13.05
C GLY A 6 -21.95 -10.32 11.65
N CYS A 7 -22.12 -11.58 11.24
CA CYS A 7 -22.62 -11.94 9.91
C CYS A 7 -24.12 -11.63 9.68
N ALA A 8 -24.89 -11.36 10.75
CA ALA A 8 -26.35 -11.18 10.66
C ALA A 8 -26.80 -9.71 10.57
N LEU A 9 -25.93 -8.74 10.87
CA LEU A 9 -26.31 -7.32 10.92
C LEU A 9 -25.92 -6.51 9.68
N HIS A 10 -25.11 -7.07 8.77
CA HIS A 10 -24.75 -6.42 7.49
C HIS A 10 -25.60 -6.88 6.29
N LYS A 11 -26.67 -7.64 6.54
CA LYS A 11 -27.44 -8.34 5.50
C LYS A 11 -28.35 -7.46 4.63
N GLU A 12 -28.45 -6.14 4.85
CA GLU A 12 -29.42 -5.29 4.13
C GLU A 12 -28.86 -4.10 3.35
N GLU A 13 -27.54 -3.98 3.12
CA GLU A 13 -27.06 -2.94 2.19
C GLU A 13 -25.78 -3.24 1.41
N THR A 14 -25.57 -4.47 0.96
CA THR A 14 -24.51 -4.76 -0.03
C THR A 14 -25.09 -5.11 -1.39
N VAL A 15 -25.07 -4.08 -2.22
CA VAL A 15 -25.31 -4.07 -3.66
C VAL A 15 -24.42 -5.14 -4.32
N GLY A 16 -25.07 -6.18 -4.82
CA GLY A 16 -24.66 -7.09 -5.89
C GLY A 16 -23.17 -7.24 -6.19
N MET A 17 -22.60 -8.37 -5.74
CA MET A 17 -21.53 -9.08 -6.44
C MET A 17 -21.95 -9.37 -7.90
N GLY A 18 -21.71 -8.41 -8.78
CA GLY A 18 -21.70 -8.61 -10.22
C GLY A 18 -20.29 -9.01 -10.66
N TRP A 19 -20.17 -10.12 -11.39
CA TRP A 19 -18.95 -10.52 -12.08
C TRP A 19 -18.27 -9.35 -12.82
N SER A 20 -17.16 -8.83 -12.27
CA SER A 20 -16.26 -7.88 -12.94
C SER A 20 -15.02 -8.61 -13.44
N GLY A 21 -15.13 -9.35 -14.56
CA GLY A 21 -14.03 -10.17 -15.11
C GLY A 21 -12.74 -9.39 -15.44
N PHE A 22 -12.79 -8.05 -15.46
CA PHE A 22 -11.65 -7.17 -15.68
C PHE A 22 -11.31 -6.28 -14.47
N GLY A 23 -12.28 -5.95 -13.60
CA GLY A 23 -12.10 -5.02 -12.48
C GLY A 23 -11.18 -5.57 -11.38
N ALA A 24 -11.52 -6.75 -10.85
CA ALA A 24 -10.70 -7.42 -9.82
C ALA A 24 -9.31 -7.81 -10.33
N VAL A 25 -9.19 -8.16 -11.62
CA VAL A 25 -7.87 -8.43 -12.21
C VAL A 25 -7.08 -7.12 -12.33
N ALA A 26 -7.73 -6.02 -12.71
CA ALA A 26 -7.09 -4.71 -12.80
C ALA A 26 -6.62 -4.17 -11.44
N SER A 27 -7.39 -4.36 -10.36
CA SER A 27 -6.98 -3.96 -9.00
C SER A 27 -5.79 -4.80 -8.50
N LEU A 28 -5.80 -6.12 -8.75
CA LEU A 28 -4.65 -6.97 -8.45
C LEU A 28 -3.41 -6.56 -9.26
N MET A 29 -3.58 -6.24 -10.55
CA MET A 29 -2.47 -5.80 -11.40
C MET A 29 -1.94 -4.43 -10.95
N SER A 30 -2.78 -3.52 -10.47
CA SER A 30 -2.33 -2.20 -9.99
C SER A 30 -1.49 -2.33 -8.72
N VAL A 31 -1.93 -3.15 -7.76
CA VAL A 31 -1.19 -3.44 -6.53
C VAL A 31 0.14 -4.13 -6.84
N LEU A 32 0.13 -5.11 -7.76
CA LEU A 32 1.36 -5.76 -8.22
C LEU A 32 2.31 -4.79 -8.94
N CYS A 33 1.78 -3.86 -9.74
CA CYS A 33 2.57 -2.84 -10.42
C CYS A 33 3.29 -1.93 -9.43
N VAL A 34 2.59 -1.44 -8.39
CA VAL A 34 3.19 -0.64 -7.31
C VAL A 34 4.27 -1.44 -6.58
N SER A 35 4.02 -2.73 -6.33
CA SER A 35 5.03 -3.61 -5.75
C SER A 35 6.30 -3.65 -6.60
N PHE A 36 6.19 -3.93 -7.90
CA PHE A 36 7.35 -3.93 -8.82
C PHE A 36 8.02 -2.55 -8.96
N PHE A 37 7.29 -1.45 -8.84
CA PHE A 37 7.89 -0.12 -8.80
C PHE A 37 8.85 0.04 -7.60
N CYS A 38 8.46 -0.43 -6.42
CA CYS A 38 9.32 -0.43 -5.23
C CYS A 38 10.61 -1.26 -5.44
N HIS A 39 10.60 -2.26 -6.33
CA HIS A 39 11.80 -3.06 -6.63
C HIS A 39 12.88 -2.20 -7.30
N ASN A 40 12.50 -1.25 -8.16
CA ASN A 40 13.45 -0.35 -8.82
C ASN A 40 14.16 0.56 -7.82
N PHE A 41 13.44 1.00 -6.78
CA PHE A 41 14.03 1.77 -5.68
C PHE A 41 15.07 0.96 -4.91
N VAL A 42 14.76 -0.29 -4.55
CA VAL A 42 15.69 -1.19 -3.84
C VAL A 42 16.96 -1.44 -4.66
N LEU A 43 16.84 -1.65 -5.98
CA LEU A 43 17.99 -1.84 -6.86
C LEU A 43 18.89 -0.60 -6.89
N ASN A 44 18.33 0.61 -6.82
CA ASN A 44 19.11 1.84 -6.78
C ASN A 44 19.90 1.98 -5.47
N MET A 45 19.28 1.70 -4.32
CA MET A 45 19.98 1.66 -3.02
C MET A 45 21.13 0.66 -3.01
N LEU A 46 20.96 -0.44 -3.75
CA LEU A 46 21.91 -1.54 -3.78
C LEU A 46 23.16 -1.25 -4.65
N LYS A 47 23.06 -0.30 -5.59
CA LYS A 47 24.20 0.19 -6.39
C LYS A 47 25.22 0.95 -5.53
N GLU A 48 24.75 1.64 -4.49
CA GLU A 48 25.60 2.35 -3.52
C GLU A 48 26.19 1.43 -2.44
N SER A 49 25.96 0.11 -2.52
CA SER A 49 26.42 -0.83 -1.49
C SER A 49 27.91 -1.18 -1.62
N THR A 50 28.61 -1.27 -0.48
CA THR A 50 30.07 -1.49 -0.40
C THR A 50 30.54 -2.88 -0.90
N ARG A 51 29.63 -3.81 -1.26
CA ARG A 51 29.95 -5.21 -1.62
C ARG A 51 29.13 -5.74 -2.82
N PRO A 52 29.40 -5.29 -4.05
CA PRO A 52 28.59 -5.60 -5.24
C PRO A 52 28.70 -7.06 -5.74
N MET A 53 29.69 -7.85 -5.32
CA MET A 53 29.89 -9.21 -5.86
C MET A 53 28.85 -10.26 -5.39
N LYS A 54 28.19 -10.07 -4.25
CA LYS A 54 27.16 -11.00 -3.73
C LYS A 54 25.74 -10.46 -3.87
N ASN A 55 25.60 -9.36 -4.59
CA ASN A 55 24.38 -8.56 -4.63
C ASN A 55 23.21 -9.30 -5.26
N ALA A 56 23.43 -9.90 -6.44
CA ALA A 56 22.39 -10.62 -7.18
C ALA A 56 21.75 -11.73 -6.34
N ARG A 57 22.56 -12.52 -5.61
CA ARG A 57 22.06 -13.59 -4.75
C ARG A 57 21.26 -13.07 -3.56
N ASN A 58 21.76 -12.03 -2.89
CA ASN A 58 21.08 -11.45 -1.73
C ASN A 58 19.73 -10.84 -2.12
N VAL A 59 19.69 -10.20 -3.29
CA VAL A 59 18.47 -9.65 -3.88
C VAL A 59 17.46 -10.74 -4.21
N SER A 60 17.88 -11.82 -4.86
CA SER A 60 16.99 -12.96 -5.13
C SER A 60 16.39 -13.55 -3.85
N PHE A 61 17.18 -13.71 -2.79
CA PHE A 61 16.66 -14.20 -1.51
C PHE A 61 15.71 -13.20 -0.85
N ALA A 62 15.98 -11.89 -0.93
CA ALA A 62 15.07 -10.88 -0.41
C ALA A 62 13.71 -10.90 -1.15
N PHE A 63 13.72 -11.09 -2.47
CA PHE A 63 12.49 -11.21 -3.26
C PHE A 63 11.71 -12.49 -2.95
N LEU A 64 12.40 -13.62 -2.83
CA LEU A 64 11.77 -14.87 -2.41
C LEU A 64 11.16 -14.74 -1.01
N GLY A 65 11.88 -14.13 -0.07
CA GLY A 65 11.37 -13.86 1.28
C GLY A 65 10.13 -12.97 1.29
N THR A 66 10.14 -11.91 0.47
CA THR A 66 9.00 -10.99 0.32
C THR A 66 7.77 -11.71 -0.24
N GLY A 67 7.93 -12.52 -1.31
CA GLY A 67 6.83 -13.31 -1.86
C GLY A 67 6.22 -14.29 -0.84
N VAL A 68 7.06 -14.99 -0.08
CA VAL A 68 6.60 -15.90 0.99
C VAL A 68 5.86 -15.12 2.09
N SER A 69 6.35 -13.94 2.48
CA SER A 69 5.69 -13.11 3.51
C SER A 69 4.31 -12.58 3.10
N TYR A 70 4.02 -12.46 1.80
CA TYR A 70 2.68 -12.13 1.32
C TYR A 70 1.78 -13.38 1.22
N LEU A 71 2.34 -14.51 0.79
CA LEU A 71 1.56 -15.76 0.60
C LEU A 71 1.07 -16.38 1.91
N ILE A 72 1.88 -16.33 2.98
CA ILE A 72 1.52 -16.93 4.27
C ILE A 72 0.25 -16.30 4.88
N PRO A 73 0.18 -14.98 5.14
CA PRO A 73 -1.01 -14.37 5.73
C PRO A 73 -2.20 -14.45 4.79
N SER A 74 -2.01 -14.28 3.48
CA SER A 74 -3.08 -14.40 2.49
C SER A 74 -3.68 -15.81 2.48
N GLY A 75 -2.84 -16.85 2.50
CA GLY A 75 -3.30 -18.24 2.55
C GLY A 75 -4.01 -18.58 3.85
N LEU A 76 -3.50 -18.09 4.99
CA LEU A 76 -4.16 -18.26 6.29
C LEU A 76 -5.52 -17.57 6.33
N ALA A 77 -5.64 -16.35 5.77
CA ALA A 77 -6.91 -15.64 5.69
C ALA A 77 -7.93 -16.42 4.84
N VAL A 78 -7.54 -16.90 3.67
CA VAL A 78 -8.44 -17.70 2.80
C VAL A 78 -8.91 -18.98 3.50
N ILE A 79 -8.04 -19.66 4.24
CA ILE A 79 -8.41 -20.90 4.96
C ILE A 79 -9.30 -20.59 6.17
N ALA A 80 -9.02 -19.53 6.92
CA ALA A 80 -9.78 -19.15 8.11
C ALA A 80 -11.20 -18.67 7.77
N PHE A 81 -11.36 -17.97 6.64
CA PHE A 81 -12.62 -17.34 6.23
C PHE A 81 -13.35 -18.06 5.09
N ARG A 82 -13.10 -19.38 4.89
CA ARG A 82 -13.77 -20.20 3.84
C ARG A 82 -15.30 -20.21 3.88
N HIS A 83 -15.92 -19.68 4.94
CA HIS A 83 -17.36 -19.70 5.18
C HIS A 83 -17.99 -18.30 5.35
N CYS A 84 -17.22 -17.22 5.17
CA CYS A 84 -17.74 -15.85 5.18
C CYS A 84 -17.77 -15.33 3.74
N ASP A 85 -18.92 -14.82 3.27
CA ASP A 85 -19.12 -14.32 1.91
C ASP A 85 -18.59 -12.89 1.69
N GLU A 86 -18.26 -12.16 2.76
CA GLU A 86 -17.70 -10.81 2.71
C GLU A 86 -16.27 -10.77 3.28
N PHE A 87 -15.36 -10.25 2.47
CA PHE A 87 -13.99 -9.90 2.82
C PHE A 87 -13.85 -8.39 2.66
N ASP A 88 -13.58 -7.67 3.74
CA ASP A 88 -13.15 -6.28 3.64
C ASP A 88 -11.71 -6.22 3.08
N ASP A 89 -11.43 -5.19 2.27
CA ASP A 89 -10.10 -4.96 1.70
C ASP A 89 -9.04 -4.67 2.79
N ASP A 90 -9.47 -4.19 3.96
CA ASP A 90 -8.63 -4.07 5.15
C ASP A 90 -8.94 -5.19 6.15
N PHE A 91 -8.01 -6.14 6.25
CA PHE A 91 -8.08 -7.27 7.17
C PHE A 91 -8.23 -6.85 8.64
N ILE A 92 -7.73 -5.67 9.01
CA ILE A 92 -7.75 -5.18 10.40
C ILE A 92 -9.15 -4.65 10.78
N GLU A 93 -9.95 -4.20 9.81
CA GLU A 93 -11.30 -3.70 10.06
C GLU A 93 -12.27 -4.81 10.45
N MET A 94 -12.04 -6.02 9.93
CA MET A 94 -12.85 -7.20 10.21
C MET A 94 -12.77 -7.69 11.68
N PHE A 95 -11.77 -7.27 12.46
CA PHE A 95 -11.60 -7.70 13.87
C PHE A 95 -11.72 -6.53 14.85
N HIS A 96 -12.61 -6.69 15.83
CA HIS A 96 -12.77 -5.78 16.98
C HIS A 96 -12.19 -6.38 18.26
N ASP A 97 -10.92 -6.79 18.21
CA ASP A 97 -10.17 -7.33 19.35
C ASP A 97 -9.04 -6.38 19.77
N VAL A 98 -8.59 -6.47 21.03
CA VAL A 98 -7.47 -5.64 21.56
C VAL A 98 -6.19 -5.78 20.71
N TYR A 99 -5.97 -6.94 20.11
CA TYR A 99 -4.85 -7.15 19.19
C TYR A 99 -5.00 -6.34 17.90
N SER A 100 -6.23 -6.20 17.37
CA SER A 100 -6.52 -5.36 16.21
C SER A 100 -6.24 -3.89 16.53
N ASP A 101 -6.64 -3.40 17.70
CA ASP A 101 -6.38 -2.02 18.12
C ASP A 101 -4.88 -1.70 18.22
N ILE A 102 -4.09 -2.63 18.76
CA ILE A 102 -2.63 -2.50 18.81
C ILE A 102 -2.04 -2.48 17.39
N THR A 103 -2.51 -3.36 16.50
CA THR A 103 -2.07 -3.38 15.11
C THR A 103 -2.43 -2.08 14.38
N ARG A 104 -3.65 -1.54 14.55
CA ARG A 104 -4.05 -0.22 14.02
C ARG A 104 -3.09 0.87 14.49
N GLY A 105 -2.79 0.92 15.79
CA GLY A 105 -1.84 1.87 16.34
C GLY A 105 -0.43 1.74 15.74
N ALA A 106 0.06 0.51 15.58
CA ALA A 106 1.37 0.24 14.98
C ALA A 106 1.42 0.61 13.49
N VAL A 107 0.36 0.33 12.73
CA VAL A 107 0.27 0.68 11.30
C VAL A 107 0.17 2.19 11.13
N ILE A 108 -0.60 2.90 11.97
CA ILE A 108 -0.66 4.36 11.96
C ILE A 108 0.74 4.95 12.22
N LEU A 109 1.46 4.43 13.21
CA LEU A 109 2.84 4.86 13.50
C LEU A 109 3.76 4.62 12.29
N LEU A 110 3.66 3.46 11.64
CA LEU A 110 4.43 3.15 10.44
C LEU A 110 4.14 4.14 9.31
N VAL A 111 2.86 4.41 9.03
CA VAL A 111 2.45 5.35 7.98
C VAL A 111 2.96 6.76 8.28
N LEU A 112 2.87 7.22 9.54
CA LEU A 112 3.37 8.54 9.94
C LEU A 112 4.87 8.73 9.68
N VAL A 113 5.68 7.68 9.87
CA VAL A 113 7.12 7.73 9.62
C VAL A 113 7.45 7.55 8.14
N VAL A 114 6.73 6.66 7.45
CA VAL A 114 7.01 6.31 6.05
C VAL A 114 6.54 7.39 5.07
N TYR A 115 5.41 8.04 5.35
CA TYR A 115 4.85 9.10 4.50
C TYR A 115 5.84 10.23 4.18
N PRO A 116 6.52 10.87 5.16
CA PRO A 116 7.49 11.94 4.86
C PRO A 116 8.72 11.44 4.10
N ILE A 117 9.12 10.18 4.31
CA ILE A 117 10.24 9.58 3.58
C ILE A 117 9.87 9.44 2.09
N ILE A 118 8.69 8.90 1.79
CA ILE A 118 8.20 8.76 0.41
C ILE A 118 8.07 10.12 -0.26
N GLU A 119 7.51 11.12 0.42
CA GLU A 119 7.40 12.48 -0.12
C GLU A 119 8.78 13.05 -0.50
N SER A 120 9.79 12.86 0.37
CA SER A 120 11.15 13.35 0.11
C SER A 120 11.81 12.69 -1.11
N VAL A 121 11.56 11.40 -1.31
CA VAL A 121 12.09 10.58 -2.42
C VAL A 121 11.31 10.79 -3.72
N GLY A 122 9.99 10.98 -3.65
CA GLY A 122 9.17 11.35 -4.81
C GLY A 122 9.55 12.73 -5.33
N ARG A 123 9.82 13.67 -4.41
CA ARG A 123 10.30 15.01 -4.75
C ARG A 123 11.64 14.97 -5.50
N SER A 124 12.62 14.20 -5.02
CA SER A 124 13.94 14.11 -5.69
C SER A 124 13.84 13.48 -7.08
N GLN A 125 12.99 12.47 -7.26
CA GLN A 125 12.74 11.85 -8.56
C GLN A 125 12.02 12.81 -9.53
N PHE A 126 10.99 13.52 -9.05
CA PHE A 126 10.26 14.50 -9.85
C PHE A 126 11.16 15.64 -10.34
N PHE A 127 12.00 16.20 -9.46
CA PHE A 127 12.93 17.25 -9.86
C PHE A 127 14.06 16.75 -10.77
N ALA A 128 14.49 15.50 -10.62
CA ALA A 128 15.47 14.89 -11.52
C ALA A 128 14.94 14.76 -12.96
N GLU A 129 13.70 14.29 -13.12
CA GLU A 129 13.09 14.08 -14.44
C GLU A 129 12.70 15.39 -15.13
N VAL A 130 12.14 16.35 -14.40
CA VAL A 130 11.59 17.57 -15.01
C VAL A 130 12.69 18.53 -15.46
N TYR A 131 13.88 18.51 -14.85
CA TYR A 131 14.84 19.59 -15.06
C TYR A 131 16.31 19.20 -15.31
N GLY A 132 16.70 17.94 -15.13
CA GLY A 132 18.11 17.54 -15.25
C GLY A 132 19.01 18.17 -14.18
N GLU A 133 20.17 17.56 -13.93
CA GLU A 133 20.96 17.64 -12.69
C GLU A 133 21.43 19.03 -12.19
N ASN A 134 21.20 20.15 -12.88
CA ASN A 134 22.02 21.37 -12.68
C ASN A 134 21.30 22.73 -12.57
N MET A 135 20.11 22.83 -11.96
CA MET A 135 19.60 24.15 -11.53
C MET A 135 19.09 24.19 -10.08
N PRO A 136 19.58 25.12 -9.23
CA PRO A 136 19.03 25.34 -7.90
C PRO A 136 17.66 26.03 -8.04
N PHE A 137 16.58 25.30 -7.79
CA PHE A 137 15.23 25.84 -7.87
C PHE A 137 14.99 26.91 -6.78
N PRO A 138 14.29 28.01 -7.12
CA PRO A 138 13.81 28.94 -6.10
C PRO A 138 12.83 28.23 -5.15
N TYR A 139 12.90 28.58 -3.86
CA TYR A 139 12.10 27.99 -2.76
C TYR A 139 10.58 27.87 -3.04
N ARG A 140 10.06 28.69 -3.96
CA ARG A 140 8.66 28.72 -4.39
C ARG A 140 8.21 27.42 -5.08
N TRP A 141 9.07 26.74 -5.84
CA TRP A 141 8.71 25.47 -6.51
C TRP A 141 8.62 24.31 -5.51
N HIS A 142 9.44 24.30 -4.47
CA HIS A 142 9.33 23.32 -3.38
C HIS A 142 8.03 23.50 -2.60
N LEU A 143 7.65 24.75 -2.30
CA LEU A 143 6.37 25.07 -1.66
C LEU A 143 5.17 24.67 -2.53
N LEU A 144 5.23 24.92 -3.84
CA LEU A 144 4.17 24.52 -4.77
C LEU A 144 4.01 23.00 -4.81
N TYR A 145 5.11 22.24 -4.91
CA TYR A 145 5.08 20.78 -4.92
C TYR A 145 4.45 20.22 -3.64
N ASN A 146 4.90 20.66 -2.46
CA ASN A 146 4.35 20.20 -1.18
C ASN A 146 2.87 20.58 -1.04
N PHE A 147 2.47 21.78 -1.45
CA PHE A 147 1.07 22.21 -1.42
C PHE A 147 0.19 21.37 -2.34
N CYS A 148 0.62 21.13 -3.58
CA CYS A 148 -0.10 20.27 -4.52
C CYS A 148 -0.20 18.82 -4.01
N PHE A 149 0.86 18.29 -3.42
CA PHE A 149 0.89 16.94 -2.87
C PHE A 149 -0.08 16.78 -1.68
N LEU A 150 -0.09 17.75 -0.75
CA LEU A 150 -1.03 17.77 0.36
C LEU A 150 -2.49 17.95 -0.10
N ALA A 151 -2.74 18.82 -1.09
CA ALA A 151 -4.07 18.97 -1.66
C ALA A 151 -4.56 17.66 -2.30
N MET A 152 -3.68 16.96 -3.01
CA MET A 152 -3.99 15.69 -3.66
C MET A 152 -4.25 14.57 -2.64
N SER A 153 -3.54 14.54 -1.51
CA SER A 153 -3.76 13.51 -0.47
C SER A 153 -4.99 13.78 0.40
N MET A 154 -5.40 15.04 0.57
CA MET A 154 -6.62 15.41 1.31
C MET A 154 -7.91 15.27 0.48
N THR A 155 -7.82 15.33 -0.85
CA THR A 155 -9.02 15.28 -1.71
C THR A 155 -9.83 13.98 -1.53
N PRO A 156 -9.22 12.77 -1.50
CA PRO A 156 -9.96 11.52 -1.31
C PRO A 156 -10.69 11.46 0.04
N THR A 157 -10.04 11.95 1.10
CA THR A 157 -10.62 11.94 2.46
C THR A 157 -11.75 12.95 2.62
N CYS A 158 -11.68 14.11 1.95
CA CYS A 158 -12.73 15.14 2.02
C CYS A 158 -13.94 14.85 1.12
N VAL A 159 -13.77 14.16 -0.01
CA VAL A 159 -14.87 13.84 -0.94
C VAL A 159 -15.75 12.69 -0.44
N GLY A 160 -15.41 12.08 0.70
CA GLY A 160 -16.14 10.93 1.22
C GLY A 160 -15.90 9.67 0.39
N ALA A 161 -14.72 9.55 -0.24
CA ALA A 161 -14.29 8.27 -0.75
C ALA A 161 -13.85 7.42 0.45
N SER A 162 -14.81 6.74 1.10
CA SER A 162 -14.51 5.45 1.71
C SER A 162 -13.83 4.62 0.63
N LEU A 163 -12.49 4.50 0.64
CA LEU A 163 -11.68 3.45 -0.02
C LEU A 163 -12.04 3.06 -1.48
N THR A 164 -12.83 3.83 -2.22
CA THR A 164 -13.45 3.45 -3.52
C THR A 164 -12.54 3.68 -4.72
N VAL A 165 -11.28 4.05 -4.49
CA VAL A 165 -10.23 4.05 -5.51
C VAL A 165 -9.39 2.77 -5.45
N ILE A 166 -9.66 1.91 -4.46
CA ILE A 166 -9.15 0.52 -4.41
C ILE A 166 -10.34 -0.39 -4.11
N SER A 167 -11.33 -0.41 -5.02
CA SER A 167 -12.36 -1.46 -5.09
C SER A 167 -12.53 -1.84 -6.55
#